data_AF-M2BAM4-F1
#
_entry.id   AF-M2BAM4-F1
#
_cell.length_a   1.000
_cell.length_b   1.000
_cell.length_c   1.000
_cell.angle_alpha   90.00
_cell.angle_beta   90.00
_cell.angle_gamma   90.00
#
_symmetry.space_group_name_H-M   'P 1'
#
loop_
_entity.id
_entity.type
_entity.pdbx_description
1 polymer ?
#
loop_
_entity_poly.entity_id
_entity_poly.type
_entity_poly.pdbx_seq_one_letter_code
_entity_poly.pdbx_strand_id
1 'polypeptide(L)'
;MKAKAKFVTCGFCHASLAIHHTGSSYSTEMLEDLKQTTEALIKDVAQIKHNAALDRLDEQWERRRLKLLGTNKEGHQITQPPNQAAMIIMPGCVIVFGLFWTLFAATIFPPMALFGIVFIGMAIFGMINSHSKMGTYKAERQRYMRERQSLIEEIQNSD
;
A
#
# COMPACT_ATOMS: atom_id res chain seq x y z
N MET A 1 -3.13 34.20 65.76
CA MET A 1 -3.90 33.66 64.62
C MET A 1 -3.66 34.57 63.42
N LYS A 2 -3.14 34.07 62.28
CA LYS A 2 -2.81 34.89 61.09
C LYS A 2 -4.04 35.04 60.18
N ALA A 3 -4.41 36.27 59.84
CA ALA A 3 -5.50 36.58 58.92
C ALA A 3 -5.15 36.10 57.49
N LYS A 4 -6.08 35.40 56.83
CA LYS A 4 -5.96 34.96 55.42
C LYS A 4 -6.86 35.82 54.55
N ALA A 5 -6.29 36.58 53.62
CA ALA A 5 -7.05 37.34 52.63
C ALA A 5 -7.47 36.41 51.49
N LYS A 6 -8.78 36.27 51.26
CA LYS A 6 -9.35 35.35 50.24
C LYS A 6 -9.57 36.04 48.89
N PHE A 7 -9.70 37.37 48.90
CA PHE A 7 -9.97 38.18 47.73
C PHE A 7 -9.17 39.49 47.82
N VAL A 8 -8.55 39.88 46.72
CA VAL A 8 -7.87 41.17 46.59
C VAL A 8 -8.44 41.88 45.37
N THR A 9 -8.87 43.11 45.59
CA THR A 9 -9.43 43.97 44.55
C THR A 9 -8.38 45.02 44.20
N CYS A 10 -7.98 45.09 42.93
CA CYS A 10 -7.08 46.13 42.47
C CYS A 10 -7.84 47.46 42.33
N GLY A 11 -7.41 48.49 43.06
CA GLY A 11 -8.07 49.82 43.03
C GLY A 11 -7.86 50.61 41.73
N PHE A 12 -6.99 50.16 40.81
CA PHE A 12 -6.71 50.87 39.56
C PHE A 12 -7.57 50.38 38.38
N CYS A 13 -7.90 49.10 38.34
CA CYS A 13 -8.65 48.48 37.24
C CYS A 13 -9.93 47.75 37.68
N HIS A 14 -10.28 47.81 38.98
CA HIS A 14 -11.45 47.17 39.59
C HIS A 14 -11.62 45.67 39.31
N ALA A 15 -10.56 44.98 38.88
CA ALA A 15 -10.58 43.54 38.74
C ALA A 15 -10.51 42.88 40.13
N SER A 16 -11.46 41.98 40.41
CA SER A 16 -11.48 41.16 41.63
C SER A 16 -10.86 39.80 41.35
N LEU A 17 -9.75 39.47 42.01
CA LEU A 17 -9.05 38.21 41.83
C LEU A 17 -9.23 37.31 43.06
N ALA A 18 -9.73 36.09 42.85
CA ALA A 18 -9.87 35.07 43.88
C ALA A 18 -8.56 34.29 44.01
N ILE A 19 -7.93 34.31 45.20
CA ILE A 19 -6.62 33.69 45.42
C ILE A 19 -6.83 32.26 45.94
N HIS A 20 -6.57 31.28 45.07
CA HIS A 20 -6.48 29.88 45.46
C HIS A 20 -5.04 29.52 45.78
N HIS A 21 -4.74 29.29 47.06
CA HIS A 21 -3.42 28.82 47.48
C HIS A 21 -3.29 27.30 47.24
N THR A 22 -2.86 26.93 46.04
CA THR A 22 -2.16 25.67 45.81
C THR A 22 -0.67 25.96 45.96
N GLY A 23 0.01 25.24 46.84
CA GLY A 23 1.38 25.53 47.22
C GLY A 23 2.39 25.26 46.11
N SER A 24 2.61 26.25 45.25
CA SER A 24 3.88 26.64 44.66
C SER A 24 3.61 27.74 43.62
N SER A 25 4.48 28.75 43.59
CA SER A 25 4.57 29.68 42.49
C SER A 25 4.86 28.88 41.21
N TYR A 26 3.86 28.69 40.35
CA TYR A 26 4.10 28.15 39.02
C TYR A 26 4.48 29.29 38.09
N SER A 27 5.80 29.40 37.91
CA SER A 27 6.48 30.22 36.91
C SER A 27 5.85 30.00 35.53
N THR A 28 5.68 31.07 34.77
CA THR A 28 5.31 31.05 33.33
C THR A 28 6.20 30.13 32.48
N GLU A 29 7.37 29.74 33.01
CA GLU A 29 8.27 28.75 32.43
C GLU A 29 7.63 27.35 32.29
N MET A 30 6.89 26.84 33.29
CA MET A 30 6.30 25.49 33.18
C MET A 30 5.15 25.41 32.19
N LEU A 31 4.42 26.50 31.95
CA LEU A 31 3.37 26.54 30.93
C LEU A 31 3.95 26.58 29.51
N GLU A 32 5.09 27.25 29.32
CA GLU A 32 5.81 27.25 28.05
C GLU A 32 6.41 25.86 27.76
N ASP A 33 6.97 25.20 28.78
CA ASP A 33 7.56 23.86 28.65
C ASP A 33 6.49 22.79 28.34
N LEU A 34 5.29 22.90 28.91
CA LEU A 34 4.12 22.07 28.55
C LEU A 34 3.61 22.35 27.13
N LYS A 35 3.60 23.61 26.70
CA LYS A 35 3.20 23.99 25.34
C LYS A 35 4.19 23.45 24.31
N GLN A 36 5.48 23.58 24.60
CA GLN A 36 6.57 23.09 23.77
C GLN A 36 6.58 21.55 23.68
N THR A 37 6.38 20.84 24.80
CA THR A 37 6.24 19.36 24.78
C THR A 37 4.95 18.90 24.11
N THR A 38 3.84 19.63 24.25
CA THR A 38 2.59 19.31 23.54
C THR A 38 2.73 19.50 22.04
N GLU A 39 3.42 20.55 21.60
CA GLU A 39 3.66 20.83 20.18
C GLU A 39 4.61 19.79 19.55
N ALA A 40 5.65 19.37 20.29
CA ALA A 40 6.52 18.26 19.90
C ALA A 40 5.74 16.92 19.83
N LEU A 41 4.88 16.63 20.81
CA LEU A 41 4.02 15.43 20.81
C LEU A 41 3.01 15.45 19.65
N ILE A 42 2.45 16.61 19.29
CA ILE A 42 1.55 16.74 18.15
C ILE A 42 2.30 16.46 16.84
N LYS A 43 3.53 16.99 16.70
CA LYS A 43 4.38 16.72 15.54
C LYS A 43 4.74 15.25 15.43
N ASP A 44 5.14 14.62 16.53
CA ASP A 44 5.47 13.19 16.57
C ASP A 44 4.25 12.31 16.25
N VAL A 45 3.06 12.65 16.78
CA VAL A 45 1.82 11.92 16.47
C VAL A 45 1.41 12.08 15.00
N ALA A 46 1.62 13.25 14.40
CA ALA A 46 1.38 13.45 12.97
C ALA A 46 2.32 12.56 12.15
N GLN A 47 3.62 12.58 12.44
CA GLN A 47 4.61 11.75 11.75
C GLN A 47 4.34 10.25 11.92
N ILE A 48 3.95 9.80 13.12
CA ILE A 48 3.56 8.40 13.38
C ILE A 48 2.30 8.02 12.60
N LYS A 49 1.28 8.89 12.52
CA LYS A 49 0.07 8.63 11.74
C LYS A 49 0.37 8.46 10.25
N HIS A 50 1.27 9.27 9.71
CA HIS A 50 1.69 9.17 8.32
C HIS A 50 2.44 7.87 8.03
N ASN A 51 3.37 7.46 8.90
CA ASN A 51 4.06 6.18 8.78
C ASN A 51 3.07 5.00 8.87
N ALA A 52 2.11 5.06 9.79
CA ALA A 52 1.08 4.04 9.93
C ALA A 52 0.15 3.95 8.70
N ALA A 53 -0.06 5.06 7.97
CA ALA A 53 -0.84 5.07 6.74
C ALA A 53 -0.11 4.34 5.60
N LEU A 54 1.21 4.57 5.48
CA LEU A 54 2.06 3.86 4.52
C LEU A 54 2.11 2.36 4.83
N ASP A 55 2.32 1.96 6.09
CA ASP A 55 2.35 0.55 6.48
C ASP A 55 1.04 -0.18 6.15
N ARG A 56 -0.10 0.46 6.39
CA ARG A 56 -1.42 -0.10 6.04
C ARG A 56 -1.59 -0.25 4.53
N LEU A 57 -1.10 0.72 3.76
CA LEU A 57 -1.17 0.68 2.30
C LEU A 57 -0.33 -0.48 1.75
N ASP A 58 0.89 -0.64 2.26
CA ASP A 58 1.82 -1.70 1.88
C ASP A 58 1.26 -3.09 2.22
N GLU A 59 0.69 -3.26 3.42
CA GLU A 59 0.06 -4.51 3.84
C GLU A 59 -1.18 -4.86 2.97
N GLN A 60 -1.99 -3.87 2.62
CA GLN A 60 -3.11 -4.06 1.69
C GLN A 60 -2.64 -4.43 0.28
N TRP A 61 -1.55 -3.82 -0.18
CA TRP A 61 -0.94 -4.17 -1.45
C TRP A 61 -0.44 -5.60 -1.45
N GLU A 62 0.26 -6.05 -0.41
CA GLU A 62 0.72 -7.44 -0.31
C GLU A 62 -0.44 -8.44 -0.38
N ARG A 63 -1.51 -8.20 0.38
CA ARG A 63 -2.71 -9.04 0.33
C ARG A 63 -3.34 -9.10 -1.07
N ARG A 64 -3.45 -7.95 -1.76
CA ARG A 64 -3.99 -7.88 -3.13
C ARG A 64 -3.07 -8.58 -4.12
N ARG A 65 -1.77 -8.34 -4.02
CA ARG A 65 -0.72 -8.96 -4.84
C ARG A 65 -0.75 -10.48 -4.73
N LEU A 66 -0.84 -11.02 -3.50
CA LEU A 66 -0.92 -12.45 -3.26
C LEU A 66 -2.19 -13.07 -3.87
N LYS A 67 -3.35 -12.39 -3.75
CA LYS A 67 -4.60 -12.85 -4.38
C LYS A 67 -4.49 -12.87 -5.92
N LEU A 68 -3.81 -11.89 -6.52
CA LEU A 68 -3.66 -11.78 -7.98
C LEU A 68 -2.64 -12.79 -8.54
N LEU A 69 -1.54 -13.04 -7.83
CA LEU A 69 -0.51 -14.00 -8.21
C LEU A 69 -0.93 -15.45 -7.95
N GLY A 70 -1.76 -15.67 -6.93
CA GLY A 70 -2.24 -16.99 -6.53
C GLY A 70 -1.15 -17.87 -5.91
N THR A 71 -1.53 -19.12 -5.64
CA THR A 71 -0.63 -20.16 -5.14
C THR A 71 -0.17 -21.06 -6.27
N ASN A 72 1.10 -21.46 -6.27
CA ASN A 72 1.60 -22.45 -7.22
C ASN A 72 0.97 -23.83 -6.93
N LYS A 73 1.09 -24.77 -7.87
CA LYS A 73 0.63 -26.17 -7.75
C LYS A 73 1.22 -26.90 -6.53
N GLU A 74 2.33 -26.41 -5.99
CA GLU A 74 3.04 -26.92 -4.82
C GLU A 74 2.59 -26.26 -3.49
N GLY A 75 1.56 -25.40 -3.52
CA GLY A 75 1.06 -24.70 -2.34
C GLY A 75 1.90 -23.50 -1.90
N HIS A 76 3.08 -23.29 -2.50
CA HIS A 76 3.90 -22.12 -2.27
C HIS A 76 3.27 -20.84 -2.87
N GLN A 77 3.32 -19.74 -2.11
CA GLN A 77 2.86 -18.44 -2.59
C GLN A 77 3.77 -17.96 -3.71
N ILE A 78 3.19 -17.57 -4.84
CA ILE A 78 3.96 -17.06 -5.97
C ILE A 78 4.38 -15.62 -5.63
N THR A 79 5.65 -15.45 -5.28
CA THR A 79 6.22 -14.14 -4.92
C THR A 79 6.58 -13.32 -6.16
N GLN A 80 6.83 -13.95 -7.30
CA GLN A 80 7.31 -13.26 -8.49
C GLN A 80 6.24 -13.25 -9.60
N PRO A 81 5.94 -12.09 -10.23
CA PRO A 81 5.07 -12.08 -11.38
C PRO A 81 5.62 -12.98 -12.48
N PRO A 82 4.76 -13.68 -13.24
CA PRO A 82 5.20 -14.52 -14.34
C PRO A 82 6.11 -13.71 -15.27
N ASN A 83 7.27 -14.27 -15.59
CA ASN A 83 8.28 -13.60 -16.42
C ASN A 83 7.64 -13.22 -17.76
N GLN A 84 7.67 -11.93 -18.09
CA GLN A 84 7.07 -11.40 -19.33
C GLN A 84 7.63 -12.09 -20.58
N ALA A 85 8.91 -12.50 -20.55
CA ALA A 85 9.52 -13.27 -21.63
C ALA A 85 8.91 -14.69 -21.76
N ALA A 86 8.67 -15.37 -20.63
CA ALA A 86 8.09 -16.70 -20.62
C ALA A 86 6.63 -16.71 -21.11
N MET A 87 5.88 -15.63 -20.90
CA MET A 87 4.49 -15.52 -21.34
C MET A 87 4.33 -15.35 -22.86
N ILE A 88 5.36 -14.87 -23.55
CA ILE A 88 5.32 -14.66 -25.01
C ILE A 88 6.02 -15.80 -25.75
N ILE A 89 7.16 -16.27 -25.23
CA ILE A 89 7.99 -17.28 -25.91
C ILE A 89 7.29 -18.65 -25.93
N MET A 90 6.73 -19.09 -24.79
CA MET A 90 6.08 -20.41 -24.71
C MET A 90 4.93 -20.61 -25.70
N PRO A 91 3.90 -19.74 -25.74
CA PRO A 91 2.81 -19.93 -26.69
C PRO A 91 3.28 -19.77 -28.15
N GLY A 92 4.25 -18.90 -28.43
CA GLY A 92 4.85 -18.76 -29.75
C GLY A 92 5.48 -20.06 -30.26
N CYS A 93 6.30 -20.72 -29.43
CA CYS A 93 6.90 -22.00 -29.76
C CYS A 93 5.86 -23.11 -29.99
N VAL A 94 4.81 -23.17 -29.16
CA VAL A 94 3.72 -24.16 -29.29
C VAL A 94 2.95 -23.96 -30.58
N ILE A 95 2.69 -22.72 -31.00
CA ILE A 95 1.99 -22.44 -32.27
C ILE A 95 2.85 -22.87 -33.47
N VAL A 96 4.13 -22.52 -33.49
CA VAL A 96 5.05 -22.88 -34.58
C VAL A 96 5.21 -24.40 -34.67
N PHE A 97 5.42 -25.07 -33.53
CA PHE A 97 5.53 -26.52 -33.47
C PHE A 97 4.21 -27.20 -33.87
N GLY A 98 3.07 -26.67 -33.42
CA GLY A 98 1.74 -27.17 -33.78
C GLY A 98 1.48 -27.11 -35.28
N LEU A 99 1.84 -26.01 -35.94
CA LEU A 99 1.73 -25.85 -37.39
C LEU A 99 2.66 -26.80 -38.16
N PHE A 100 3.89 -26.96 -37.69
CA PHE A 100 4.84 -27.90 -38.29
C PHE A 100 4.35 -29.35 -38.15
N TRP A 101 3.87 -29.71 -36.96
CA TRP A 101 3.33 -31.05 -36.67
C TRP A 101 2.08 -31.36 -37.48
N THR A 102 1.13 -30.43 -37.63
CA THR A 102 -0.09 -30.68 -38.42
C THR A 102 0.22 -30.93 -39.90
N LEU A 103 1.13 -30.15 -40.49
CA LEU A 103 1.57 -30.34 -41.88
C LEU A 103 2.26 -31.69 -42.08
N PHE A 104 3.12 -32.09 -41.14
CA PHE A 104 3.82 -33.37 -41.19
C PHE A 104 2.90 -34.57 -40.91
N ALA A 105 2.00 -34.47 -39.94
CA ALA A 105 1.07 -35.54 -39.59
C ALA A 105 0.03 -35.78 -40.69
N ALA A 106 -0.40 -34.73 -41.40
CA ALA A 106 -1.37 -34.85 -42.49
C ALA A 106 -0.88 -35.72 -43.66
N THR A 107 0.44 -35.82 -43.87
CA THR A 107 1.01 -36.63 -44.96
C THR A 107 1.15 -38.10 -44.63
N ILE A 108 1.28 -38.46 -43.34
CA ILE A 108 1.50 -39.84 -42.89
C ILE A 108 0.23 -40.46 -42.32
N PHE A 109 -0.51 -39.73 -41.49
CA PHE A 109 -1.71 -40.21 -40.82
C PHE A 109 -2.66 -39.05 -40.46
N PRO A 110 -3.65 -38.74 -41.33
CA PRO A 110 -4.51 -37.56 -41.21
C PRO A 110 -5.22 -37.36 -39.86
N PRO A 111 -5.71 -38.42 -39.16
CA PRO A 111 -6.37 -38.23 -37.86
C PRO A 111 -5.46 -37.63 -36.78
N MET A 112 -4.15 -37.82 -36.85
CA MET A 112 -3.20 -37.26 -35.87
C MET A 112 -2.97 -35.75 -36.06
N ALA A 113 -3.35 -35.17 -37.19
CA ALA A 113 -3.28 -33.72 -37.41
C ALA A 113 -4.29 -32.95 -36.54
N LEU A 114 -5.39 -33.58 -36.10
CA LEU A 114 -6.38 -32.94 -35.23
C LEU A 114 -5.79 -32.50 -33.89
N PHE A 115 -4.85 -33.26 -33.34
CA PHE A 115 -4.17 -32.91 -32.09
C PHE A 115 -3.41 -31.58 -32.19
N GLY A 116 -2.76 -31.30 -33.33
CA GLY A 116 -2.04 -30.05 -33.51
C GLY A 116 -2.97 -28.83 -33.51
N ILE A 117 -4.18 -28.95 -34.06
CA ILE A 117 -5.20 -27.90 -34.00
C ILE A 117 -5.64 -27.66 -32.55
N VAL A 118 -5.82 -28.73 -31.76
CA VAL A 118 -6.17 -28.62 -30.33
C VAL A 118 -5.07 -27.93 -29.54
N PHE A 119 -3.79 -28.24 -29.79
CA PHE A 119 -2.66 -27.55 -29.14
C PHE A 119 -2.62 -26.06 -29.46
N ILE A 120 -2.87 -25.67 -30.71
CA ILE A 120 -2.95 -24.27 -31.12
C ILE A 120 -4.11 -23.57 -30.39
N GLY A 121 -5.27 -24.21 -30.33
CA GLY A 121 -6.43 -23.69 -29.60
C GLY A 121 -6.15 -23.48 -28.10
N MET A 122 -5.50 -24.45 -27.45
CA MET A 122 -5.08 -24.31 -26.05
C MET A 122 -4.05 -23.20 -25.85
N ALA A 123 -3.10 -23.02 -26.77
CA ALA A 123 -2.10 -21.97 -26.69
C ALA A 123 -2.74 -20.56 -26.77
N ILE A 124 -3.69 -20.37 -27.69
CA ILE A 124 -4.44 -19.11 -27.83
C ILE A 124 -5.28 -18.83 -26.59
N PHE A 125 -6.03 -19.83 -26.11
CA PHE A 125 -6.83 -19.69 -24.89
C PHE A 125 -5.96 -19.37 -23.66
N GLY A 126 -4.83 -20.05 -23.52
CA GLY A 126 -3.84 -19.79 -22.48
C GLY A 126 -3.31 -18.37 -22.54
N MET A 127 -2.99 -17.86 -23.73
CA MET A 127 -2.50 -16.49 -23.96
C MET A 127 -3.52 -15.44 -23.52
N ILE A 128 -4.80 -15.58 -23.91
CA ILE A 128 -5.86 -14.64 -23.54
C ILE A 128 -6.05 -14.59 -22.02
N ASN A 129 -6.12 -15.77 -21.38
CA ASN A 129 -6.32 -15.85 -19.94
C ASN A 129 -5.11 -15.26 -19.17
N SER A 130 -3.89 -15.48 -19.68
CA SER A 130 -2.66 -14.88 -19.15
C SER A 130 -2.62 -13.35 -19.25
N HIS A 131 -3.00 -12.80 -20.40
CA HIS A 131 -3.00 -11.35 -20.64
C HIS A 131 -3.96 -10.62 -19.71
N SER A 132 -5.14 -11.19 -19.44
CA SER A 132 -6.12 -10.60 -18.52
C SER A 132 -5.59 -10.48 -17.08
N LYS A 133 -4.89 -11.53 -16.58
CA LYS A 133 -4.27 -11.54 -15.24
C LYS A 133 -3.10 -10.55 -15.14
N MET A 134 -2.30 -10.42 -16.18
CA MET A 134 -1.23 -9.41 -16.22
C MET A 134 -1.76 -7.99 -16.26
N GLY A 135 -2.82 -7.73 -17.03
CA GLY A 135 -3.43 -6.41 -17.15
C GLY A 135 -3.98 -5.92 -15.81
N THR A 136 -4.73 -6.79 -15.12
CA THR A 136 -5.27 -6.51 -13.78
C THR A 136 -4.15 -6.28 -12.75
N TYR A 137 -3.11 -7.11 -12.74
CA TYR A 137 -1.94 -6.90 -11.87
C TYR A 137 -1.24 -5.56 -12.12
N LYS A 138 -1.00 -5.21 -13.39
CA LYS A 138 -0.35 -3.93 -13.75
C LYS A 138 -1.20 -2.73 -13.36
N ALA A 139 -2.51 -2.79 -13.59
CA ALA A 139 -3.44 -1.72 -13.23
C ALA A 139 -3.47 -1.47 -11.71
N GLU A 140 -3.60 -2.54 -10.92
CA GLU A 140 -3.58 -2.45 -9.45
C GLU A 140 -2.22 -1.99 -8.92
N ARG A 141 -1.10 -2.45 -9.52
CA ARG A 141 0.24 -1.97 -9.16
C ARG A 141 0.38 -0.47 -9.42
N GLN A 142 -0.14 0.03 -10.54
CA GLN A 142 -0.10 1.45 -10.84
C GLN A 142 -0.93 2.26 -9.84
N ARG A 143 -2.10 1.76 -9.41
CA ARG A 143 -2.91 2.40 -8.37
C ARG A 143 -2.14 2.51 -7.06
N TYR A 144 -1.55 1.41 -6.60
CA TYR A 144 -0.71 1.40 -5.40
C TYR A 144 0.46 2.40 -5.49
N MET A 145 1.16 2.46 -6.62
CA MET A 145 2.27 3.41 -6.80
C MET A 145 1.80 4.87 -6.73
N ARG A 146 0.62 5.19 -7.30
CA ARG A 146 0.05 6.55 -7.21
C ARG A 146 -0.36 6.90 -5.78
N GLU A 147 -1.06 6.00 -5.08
CA GLU A 147 -1.46 6.20 -3.67
C GLU A 147 -0.24 6.40 -2.77
N ARG A 148 0.83 5.63 -3.01
CA ARG A 148 2.08 5.77 -2.27
C ARG A 148 2.77 7.10 -2.55
N GLN A 149 2.79 7.56 -3.80
CA GLN A 149 3.35 8.86 -4.17
C GLN A 149 2.57 10.01 -3.53
N SER A 150 1.23 9.98 -3.56
CA SER A 150 0.42 11.02 -2.94
C SER A 150 0.61 11.09 -1.43
N LEU A 151 0.76 9.95 -0.74
CA LEU A 151 1.04 9.95 0.70
C LEU A 151 2.42 10.51 1.02
N ILE A 152 3.43 10.25 0.18
CA ILE A 152 4.78 10.81 0.36
C ILE A 152 4.77 12.33 0.12
N GLU A 153 4.06 12.80 -0.91
CA GLU A 153 3.91 14.23 -1.18
C GLU A 153 3.17 14.95 -0.04
N GLU A 154 2.12 14.34 0.52
CA GLU A 154 1.41 14.87 1.69
C GLU A 154 2.32 14.98 2.92
N ILE A 155 3.19 14.00 3.15
CA ILE A 155 4.20 14.03 4.23
C ILE A 155 5.19 15.17 4.00
N GLN A 156 5.74 15.29 2.79
CA GLN A 156 6.72 16.33 2.47
C GLN A 156 6.17 17.75 2.58
N ASN A 157 4.87 17.93 2.30
CA ASN A 157 4.22 19.24 2.37
C ASN A 157 3.70 19.58 3.79
N SER A 158 3.74 18.62 4.73
CA SER A 158 3.36 18.81 6.13
C SER A 158 4.54 19.08 7.07
N ASP A 159 5.79 18.99 6.56
CA ASP A 159 7.03 19.36 7.25
C ASP A 159 7.41 20.83 6.98
#